data_AF-U1F5Z8-F1
#
_entry.id   AF-U1F5Z8-F1
#
_cell.length_a   1.000
_cell.length_b   1.000
_cell.length_c   1.000
_cell.angle_alpha   90.00
_cell.angle_beta   90.00
_cell.angle_gamma   90.00
#
_symmetry.space_group_name_H-M   'P 1'
#
loop_
_entity.id
_entity.type
_entity.pdbx_description
1 polymer ?
#
loop_
_entity_poly.entity_id
_entity_poly.type
_entity_poly.pdbx_seq_one_letter_code
_entity_poly.pdbx_strand_id
1 'polypeptide(L)'
;MKNPKTKHIVKIIKMSAAALLLAVISVSCGNMAEDPNAAYFAKLENDVLDEINKARTNPKEYAEKYLVPYVENGNASEAMKECIIEMKNTKALKALQPSKKLTLAAKEWVNVQGPGGGVGHGNTGERIHKQGLYPHTWSENISYGYNDARKIVIQLLEDDKVPGREHRKTILSRAYTHVGIGCGPHKIYNFMCVQDFAG
;
A
#
# COMPACT_ATOMS: atom_id res chain seq x y z
N MET A 1 -8.64 11.85 -90.64
CA MET A 1 -9.17 13.19 -90.97
C MET A 1 -10.11 13.65 -89.86
N LYS A 2 -9.84 14.85 -89.32
CA LYS A 2 -10.75 15.78 -88.62
C LYS A 2 -11.61 15.26 -87.44
N ASN A 3 -11.18 15.65 -86.25
CA ASN A 3 -12.02 15.95 -85.10
C ASN A 3 -13.02 17.09 -85.43
N PRO A 4 -14.23 17.14 -84.84
CA PRO A 4 -14.55 18.38 -84.13
C PRO A 4 -15.48 18.26 -82.89
N LYS A 5 -15.04 18.98 -81.85
CA LYS A 5 -15.77 19.97 -81.03
C LYS A 5 -16.90 19.51 -80.08
N THR A 6 -16.48 19.44 -78.82
CA THR A 6 -17.05 20.08 -77.61
C THR A 6 -18.36 20.85 -77.73
N LYS A 7 -19.32 20.53 -76.84
CA LYS A 7 -20.23 21.52 -76.24
C LYS A 7 -20.22 21.36 -74.72
N HIS A 8 -19.80 22.43 -74.05
CA HIS A 8 -19.95 22.64 -72.62
C HIS A 8 -21.43 22.82 -72.25
N ILE A 9 -21.89 22.09 -71.24
CA ILE A 9 -23.01 22.52 -70.40
C ILE A 9 -22.56 22.40 -68.95
N VAL A 10 -22.31 23.57 -68.37
CA VAL A 10 -22.12 23.80 -66.96
C VAL A 10 -23.44 23.53 -66.24
N LYS A 11 -23.46 22.56 -65.32
CA LYS A 11 -24.48 22.48 -64.28
C LYS A 11 -23.79 22.51 -62.92
N ILE A 12 -23.78 23.72 -62.37
CA ILE A 12 -23.51 24.02 -60.97
C ILE A 12 -24.60 23.31 -60.15
N ILE A 13 -24.23 22.25 -59.42
CA ILE A 13 -25.09 21.67 -58.40
C ILE A 13 -24.29 21.60 -57.10
N LYS A 14 -24.60 22.60 -56.27
CA LYS A 14 -24.55 22.70 -54.82
C LYS A 14 -23.69 21.67 -54.08
N MET A 15 -22.70 22.21 -53.38
CA MET A 15 -22.03 21.60 -52.24
C MET A 15 -23.06 21.01 -51.26
N SER A 16 -22.93 19.72 -50.98
CA SER A 16 -23.30 19.17 -49.67
C SER A 16 -22.00 18.74 -49.02
N ALA A 17 -21.52 19.56 -48.08
CA ALA A 17 -20.42 19.20 -47.21
C ALA A 17 -20.85 17.95 -46.42
N ALA A 18 -20.31 16.79 -46.80
CA ALA A 18 -20.35 15.63 -45.92
C ALA A 18 -19.47 15.97 -44.72
N ALA A 19 -20.12 16.29 -43.60
CA ALA A 19 -19.47 16.51 -42.33
C ALA A 19 -18.74 15.23 -41.93
N LEU A 20 -17.42 15.23 -42.13
CA LEU A 20 -16.53 14.24 -41.57
C LEU A 20 -16.53 14.48 -40.05
N LEU A 21 -17.38 13.76 -39.31
CA LEU A 21 -17.30 13.72 -37.86
C LEU A 21 -15.97 13.06 -37.48
N LEU A 22 -14.92 13.87 -37.34
CA LEU A 22 -13.81 13.50 -36.48
C LEU A 22 -14.37 13.44 -35.06
N ALA A 23 -14.68 12.24 -34.60
CA ALA A 23 -14.80 11.98 -33.18
C ALA A 23 -13.41 12.22 -32.57
N VAL A 24 -13.16 13.46 -32.16
CA VAL A 24 -12.13 13.77 -31.17
C VAL A 24 -12.49 12.98 -29.93
N ILE A 25 -11.80 11.85 -29.73
CA ILE A 25 -11.68 11.25 -28.41
C ILE A 25 -10.93 12.29 -27.60
N SER A 26 -11.67 13.18 -26.94
CA SER A 26 -11.12 13.91 -25.83
C SER A 26 -10.72 12.84 -24.82
N VAL A 27 -9.43 12.55 -24.75
CA VAL A 27 -8.85 12.07 -23.50
C VAL A 27 -9.12 13.21 -22.54
N SER A 28 -10.27 13.13 -21.86
CA SER A 28 -10.47 13.82 -20.61
C SER A 28 -9.33 13.28 -19.75
N CYS A 29 -8.25 14.05 -19.65
CA CYS A 29 -7.39 14.01 -18.49
C CYS A 29 -8.36 14.30 -17.35
N GLY A 30 -8.96 13.23 -16.81
CA GLY A 30 -9.75 13.33 -15.62
C GLY A 30 -8.85 14.07 -14.65
N ASN A 31 -9.34 15.19 -14.13
CA ASN A 31 -8.79 15.75 -12.92
C ASN A 31 -8.81 14.58 -11.93
N MET A 32 -7.67 13.91 -11.73
CA MET A 32 -7.49 13.11 -10.54
C MET A 32 -7.58 14.17 -9.46
N ALA A 33 -8.77 14.30 -8.86
CA ALA A 33 -8.90 15.05 -7.63
C ALA A 33 -7.79 14.48 -6.74
N GLU A 34 -6.78 15.30 -6.45
CA GLU A 34 -5.77 14.90 -5.48
C GLU A 34 -6.56 14.48 -4.24
N ASP A 35 -6.42 13.22 -3.83
CA ASP A 35 -7.04 12.75 -2.60
C ASP A 35 -6.59 13.73 -1.51
N PRO A 36 -7.51 14.48 -0.88
CA PRO A 36 -7.14 15.49 0.10
C PRO A 36 -6.38 14.88 1.29
N ASN A 37 -6.45 13.55 1.44
CA ASN A 37 -5.71 12.80 2.45
C ASN A 37 -4.41 12.16 1.92
N ALA A 38 -4.04 12.35 0.65
CA ALA A 38 -2.83 11.75 0.07
C ALA A 38 -1.57 12.14 0.84
N ALA A 39 -1.44 13.43 1.19
CA ALA A 39 -0.32 13.91 2.00
C ALA A 39 -0.34 13.34 3.42
N TYR A 40 -1.53 13.18 4.01
CA TYR A 40 -1.71 12.59 5.33
C TYR A 40 -1.28 11.12 5.34
N PHE A 41 -1.75 10.31 4.39
CA PHE A 41 -1.38 8.89 4.31
C PHE A 41 0.08 8.69 3.91
N ALA A 42 0.64 9.53 3.02
CA ALA A 42 2.06 9.50 2.72
C ALA A 42 2.92 9.79 3.98
N LYS A 43 2.47 10.72 4.84
CA LYS A 43 3.12 10.93 6.14
C LYS A 43 2.99 9.70 7.04
N LEU A 44 1.78 9.15 7.18
CA LEU A 44 1.55 7.97 8.02
C LEU A 44 2.39 6.76 7.57
N GLU A 45 2.52 6.53 6.26
CA GLU A 45 3.35 5.47 5.69
C GLU A 45 4.82 5.60 6.11
N ASN A 46 5.38 6.81 6.05
CA ASN A 46 6.73 7.09 6.51
C ASN A 46 6.86 6.93 8.04
N ASP A 47 5.88 7.43 8.81
CA ASP A 47 5.87 7.28 10.26
C ASP A 47 5.81 5.79 10.68
N VAL A 48 5.07 4.95 9.95
CA VAL A 48 5.00 3.49 10.18
C VAL A 48 6.34 2.84 9.88
N LEU A 49 7.02 3.20 8.79
CA LEU A 49 8.37 2.69 8.49
C LEU A 49 9.34 3.03 9.63
N ASP A 50 9.35 4.28 10.06
CA ASP A 50 10.21 4.74 11.15
C ASP A 50 9.92 4.01 12.44
N GLU A 51 8.65 3.76 12.76
CA GLU A 51 8.26 3.05 13.96
C GLU A 51 8.61 1.55 13.91
N ILE A 52 8.44 0.88 12.76
CA ILE A 52 8.95 -0.49 12.54
C ILE A 52 10.46 -0.51 12.77
N ASN A 53 11.19 0.46 12.21
CA ASN A 53 12.63 0.53 12.33
C ASN A 53 13.08 0.79 13.78
N LYS A 54 12.39 1.63 14.55
CA LYS A 54 12.64 1.77 16.00
C LYS A 54 12.52 0.43 16.74
N ALA A 55 11.45 -0.33 16.45
CA ALA A 55 11.26 -1.65 17.04
C ALA A 55 12.36 -2.64 16.63
N ARG A 56 12.84 -2.57 15.38
CA ARG A 56 13.87 -3.48 14.85
C ARG A 56 15.28 -3.16 15.31
N THR A 57 15.67 -1.88 15.33
CA THR A 57 17.06 -1.49 15.60
C THR A 57 17.40 -1.50 17.09
N ASN A 58 16.40 -1.33 17.97
CA ASN A 58 16.58 -1.52 19.41
C ASN A 58 15.32 -2.16 20.06
N PRO A 59 15.09 -3.46 19.85
CA PRO A 59 13.86 -4.13 20.30
C PRO A 59 13.72 -4.15 21.82
N LYS A 60 14.83 -4.27 22.56
CA LYS A 60 14.83 -4.21 24.02
C LYS A 60 14.33 -2.85 24.51
N GLU A 61 14.93 -1.76 24.02
CA GLU A 61 14.51 -0.41 24.41
C GLU A 61 13.08 -0.12 23.96
N TYR A 62 12.68 -0.58 22.77
CA TYR A 62 11.32 -0.42 22.28
C TYR A 62 10.31 -1.10 23.21
N ALA A 63 10.59 -2.33 23.62
CA ALA A 63 9.74 -3.07 24.55
C ALA A 63 9.66 -2.37 25.91
N GLU A 64 10.79 -1.93 26.47
CA GLU A 64 10.85 -1.21 27.75
C GLU A 64 10.06 0.10 27.71
N LYS A 65 10.20 0.87 26.64
CA LYS A 65 9.60 2.20 26.54
C LYS A 65 8.12 2.20 26.16
N TYR A 66 7.71 1.28 25.31
CA TYR A 66 6.38 1.33 24.68
C TYR A 66 5.48 0.15 25.02
N LEU A 67 6.02 -1.02 25.38
CA LEU A 67 5.21 -2.23 25.62
C LEU A 67 5.06 -2.54 27.12
N VAL A 68 6.12 -2.42 27.92
CA VAL A 68 6.07 -2.60 29.39
C VAL A 68 4.99 -1.74 30.07
N PRO A 69 4.73 -0.49 29.66
CA PRO A 69 3.62 0.29 30.22
C PRO A 69 2.25 -0.39 30.12
N TYR A 70 2.01 -1.31 29.18
CA TYR A 70 0.76 -2.08 29.13
C TYR A 70 0.65 -3.05 30.32
N VAL A 71 1.77 -3.63 30.76
CA VAL A 71 1.82 -4.52 31.93
C VAL A 71 1.60 -3.71 33.21
N GLU A 72 2.31 -2.59 33.34
CA GLU A 72 2.24 -1.73 34.53
C GLU A 72 0.85 -1.15 34.74
N ASN A 73 0.15 -0.83 33.63
CA ASN A 73 -1.22 -0.33 33.67
C ASN A 73 -2.28 -1.44 33.76
N GLY A 74 -1.88 -2.72 33.87
CA GLY A 74 -2.80 -3.86 33.98
C GLY A 74 -3.57 -4.20 32.70
N ASN A 75 -3.14 -3.69 31.55
CA ASN A 75 -3.82 -3.82 30.25
C ASN A 75 -3.14 -4.81 29.29
N ALA A 76 -2.05 -5.47 29.71
CA ALA A 76 -1.32 -6.39 28.84
C ALA A 76 -2.05 -7.73 28.68
N SER A 77 -2.33 -8.10 27.43
CA SER A 77 -2.69 -9.47 27.05
C SER A 77 -1.52 -10.44 27.28
N GLU A 78 -1.78 -11.75 27.22
CA GLU A 78 -0.72 -12.75 27.22
C GLU A 78 0.20 -12.58 26.00
N ALA A 79 -0.37 -12.26 24.83
CA ALA A 79 0.41 -11.98 23.63
C ALA A 79 1.36 -10.78 23.80
N MET A 80 0.93 -9.73 24.51
CA MET A 80 1.78 -8.59 24.84
C MET A 80 2.95 -8.99 25.74
N LYS A 81 2.71 -9.82 26.77
CA LYS A 81 3.77 -10.33 27.66
C LYS A 81 4.78 -11.18 26.89
N GLU A 82 4.32 -12.06 26.01
CA GLU A 82 5.16 -12.82 25.08
C GLU A 82 6.01 -11.88 24.22
N CYS A 83 5.40 -10.83 23.66
CA CYS A 83 6.09 -9.84 22.82
C CYS A 83 7.22 -9.16 23.57
N ILE A 84 6.96 -8.72 24.80
CA ILE A 84 7.96 -8.06 25.65
C ILE A 84 9.14 -9.01 25.91
N ILE A 85 8.87 -10.27 26.25
CA ILE A 85 9.91 -11.28 26.50
C ILE A 85 10.74 -11.51 25.24
N GLU A 86 10.10 -11.71 24.09
CA GLU A 86 10.77 -11.94 22.81
C GLU A 86 11.64 -10.75 22.39
N MET A 87 11.09 -9.53 22.45
CA MET A 87 11.81 -8.32 22.06
C MET A 87 12.99 -8.01 22.98
N LYS A 88 12.87 -8.27 24.30
CA LYS A 88 13.99 -8.14 25.24
C LYS A 88 15.15 -9.11 24.95
N ASN A 89 14.85 -10.26 24.35
CA ASN A 89 15.84 -11.28 23.98
C ASN A 89 16.29 -11.18 22.52
N THR A 90 15.62 -10.36 21.70
CA THR A 90 15.94 -10.17 20.29
C THR A 90 17.17 -9.29 20.15
N LYS A 91 18.19 -9.75 19.41
CA LYS A 91 19.34 -8.91 19.03
C LYS A 91 18.89 -7.86 18.02
N ALA A 92 19.44 -6.65 18.13
CA ALA A 92 19.25 -5.57 17.17
C ALA A 92 19.33 -6.08 15.71
N LEU A 93 18.36 -5.65 14.92
CA LEU A 93 18.22 -5.97 13.50
C LEU A 93 18.59 -4.76 12.66
N LYS A 94 18.91 -5.00 11.39
CA LYS A 94 19.07 -3.91 10.43
C LYS A 94 17.72 -3.24 10.18
N ALA A 95 17.75 -1.91 10.08
CA ALA A 95 16.63 -1.13 9.60
C ALA A 95 16.23 -1.59 8.18
N LEU A 96 14.93 -1.75 7.95
CA LEU A 96 14.37 -2.01 6.64
C LEU A 96 14.51 -0.77 5.77
N GLN A 97 14.87 -0.98 4.52
CA GLN A 97 14.91 0.06 3.51
C GLN A 97 13.53 0.24 2.87
N PRO A 98 13.10 1.48 2.60
CA PRO A 98 11.86 1.71 1.86
C PRO A 98 11.98 1.18 0.43
N SER A 99 10.91 0.56 -0.09
CA SER A 99 10.81 0.15 -1.50
C SER A 99 9.59 0.76 -2.15
N LYS A 100 9.81 1.66 -3.12
CA LYS A 100 8.73 2.28 -3.91
C LYS A 100 7.84 1.23 -4.58
N LYS A 101 8.42 0.14 -5.09
CA LYS A 101 7.68 -0.92 -5.78
C LYS A 101 6.80 -1.72 -4.79
N LEU A 102 7.31 -2.05 -3.60
CA LEU A 102 6.48 -2.68 -2.56
C LEU A 102 5.38 -1.73 -2.09
N THR A 103 5.67 -0.43 -1.93
CA THR A 103 4.65 0.57 -1.56
C THR A 103 3.52 0.63 -2.58
N LEU A 104 3.83 0.54 -3.88
CA LEU A 104 2.79 0.48 -4.91
C LEU A 104 1.94 -0.79 -4.82
N ALA A 105 2.55 -1.95 -4.52
CA ALA A 105 1.83 -3.21 -4.31
C ALA A 105 0.92 -3.17 -3.06
N ALA A 106 1.39 -2.57 -1.97
CA ALA A 106 0.62 -2.38 -0.75
C ALA A 106 -0.56 -1.42 -0.97
N LYS A 107 -0.33 -0.29 -1.65
CA LYS A 107 -1.38 0.68 -2.02
C LYS A 107 -2.43 0.08 -2.95
N GLU A 108 -2.02 -0.79 -3.87
CA GLU A 108 -2.97 -1.54 -4.69
C GLU A 108 -3.93 -2.35 -3.82
N TRP A 109 -3.44 -3.01 -2.77
CA TRP A 109 -4.31 -3.77 -1.86
C TRP A 109 -5.23 -2.89 -1.01
N VAL A 110 -4.73 -1.74 -0.54
CA VAL A 110 -5.56 -0.74 0.15
C VAL A 110 -6.69 -0.25 -0.74
N ASN A 111 -6.41 0.03 -2.01
CA ASN A 111 -7.42 0.52 -2.96
C ASN A 111 -8.49 -0.54 -3.31
N VAL A 112 -8.15 -1.83 -3.18
CA VAL A 112 -9.08 -2.94 -3.37
C VAL A 112 -9.94 -3.16 -2.12
N GLN A 113 -9.32 -3.34 -0.95
CA GLN A 113 -10.06 -3.69 0.27
C GLN A 113 -10.72 -2.49 0.95
N GLY A 114 -10.06 -1.34 0.95
CA GLY A 114 -10.49 -0.11 1.60
C GLY A 114 -11.96 0.23 1.31
N PRO A 115 -12.34 0.48 0.05
CA PRO A 115 -13.71 0.78 -0.33
C PRO A 115 -14.68 -0.40 -0.16
N GLY A 116 -14.18 -1.63 -0.36
CA GLY A 116 -14.99 -2.85 -0.27
C GLY A 116 -15.35 -3.28 1.15
N GLY A 117 -14.55 -2.87 2.14
CA GLY A 117 -14.65 -3.37 3.51
C GLY A 117 -14.12 -4.80 3.68
N GLY A 118 -13.27 -5.26 2.75
CA GLY A 118 -12.66 -6.59 2.81
C GLY A 118 -11.70 -6.74 3.99
N VAL A 119 -11.32 -7.97 4.32
CA VAL A 119 -10.24 -8.24 5.28
C VAL A 119 -9.36 -9.38 4.80
N GLY A 120 -8.13 -9.41 5.31
CA GLY A 120 -7.18 -10.51 5.13
C GLY A 120 -6.24 -10.34 3.94
N HIS A 121 -5.39 -11.34 3.74
CA HIS A 121 -4.43 -11.39 2.64
C HIS A 121 -5.13 -11.70 1.32
N GLY A 122 -4.41 -11.50 0.21
CA GLY A 122 -4.87 -11.94 -1.11
C GLY A 122 -3.71 -12.26 -2.02
N ASN A 123 -3.65 -11.62 -3.18
CA ASN A 123 -2.68 -11.92 -4.22
C ASN A 123 -1.34 -11.19 -4.05
N THR A 124 -0.80 -11.12 -2.84
CA THR A 124 0.38 -10.31 -2.49
C THR A 124 1.56 -10.55 -3.43
N GLY A 125 1.93 -11.81 -3.68
CA GLY A 125 2.99 -12.15 -4.63
C GLY A 125 2.73 -11.64 -6.06
N GLU A 126 1.50 -11.74 -6.56
CA GLU A 126 1.15 -11.21 -7.88
C GLU A 126 1.27 -9.69 -7.94
N ARG A 127 0.83 -8.98 -6.90
CA ARG A 127 0.95 -7.53 -6.83
C ARG A 127 2.41 -7.10 -6.78
N ILE A 128 3.25 -7.77 -6.01
CA ILE A 128 4.70 -7.53 -5.97
C ILE A 128 5.32 -7.77 -7.35
N HIS A 129 4.98 -8.88 -8.02
CA HIS A 129 5.48 -9.21 -9.36
C HIS A 129 5.02 -8.21 -10.42
N LYS A 130 3.79 -7.71 -10.33
CA LYS A 130 3.24 -6.67 -11.21
C LYS A 130 4.04 -5.36 -11.14
N GLN A 131 4.66 -5.05 -10.01
CA GLN A 131 5.57 -3.91 -9.85
C GLN A 131 7.00 -4.20 -10.35
N GLY A 132 7.24 -5.40 -10.89
CA GLY A 132 8.54 -5.84 -11.41
C GLY A 132 9.55 -6.13 -10.31
N LEU A 133 9.11 -6.72 -9.19
CA LEU A 133 9.97 -7.31 -8.16
C LEU A 133 9.76 -8.83 -8.14
N TYR A 134 10.84 -9.58 -8.00
CA TYR A 134 10.82 -11.04 -7.87
C TYR A 134 11.73 -11.46 -6.71
N PRO A 135 11.37 -11.13 -5.46
CA PRO A 135 12.23 -11.39 -4.31
C PRO A 135 12.30 -12.89 -3.99
N HIS A 136 13.36 -13.31 -3.31
CA HIS A 136 13.48 -14.71 -2.89
C HIS A 136 12.44 -15.07 -1.82
N THR A 137 12.11 -14.10 -0.97
CA THR A 137 11.08 -14.23 0.07
C THR A 137 10.29 -12.94 0.22
N TRP A 138 9.01 -13.05 0.58
CA TRP A 138 8.12 -11.94 0.85
C TRP A 138 7.09 -12.30 1.92
N SER A 139 6.52 -11.29 2.56
CA SER A 139 5.41 -11.41 3.52
C SER A 139 4.56 -10.14 3.50
N GLU A 140 3.35 -10.22 4.04
CA GLU A 140 2.42 -9.09 4.18
C GLU A 140 1.90 -9.05 5.61
N ASN A 141 1.90 -7.86 6.20
CA ASN A 141 1.11 -7.56 7.40
C ASN A 141 0.01 -6.57 7.06
N ILE A 142 -1.15 -6.70 7.71
CA ILE A 142 -2.24 -5.74 7.54
C ILE A 142 -2.80 -5.34 8.91
N SER A 143 -2.79 -4.04 9.19
CA SER A 143 -3.46 -3.43 10.34
C SER A 143 -4.80 -2.84 9.90
N TYR A 144 -5.80 -2.96 10.76
CA TYR A 144 -7.11 -2.33 10.61
C TYR A 144 -7.45 -1.54 11.88
N GLY A 145 -8.11 -0.39 11.72
CA GLY A 145 -8.67 0.37 12.85
C GLY A 145 -7.81 1.52 13.35
N TYR A 146 -6.56 1.63 12.92
CA TYR A 146 -5.61 2.62 13.42
C TYR A 146 -5.04 3.51 12.31
N ASN A 147 -4.85 4.77 12.66
CA ASN A 147 -4.23 5.81 11.83
C ASN A 147 -3.04 6.49 12.54
N ASP A 148 -2.49 5.79 13.53
CA ASP A 148 -1.32 6.19 14.32
C ASP A 148 -0.25 5.10 14.16
N ALA A 149 0.95 5.51 13.73
CA ALA A 149 2.02 4.60 13.39
C ALA A 149 2.43 3.67 14.55
N ARG A 150 2.47 4.21 15.79
CA ARG A 150 2.80 3.41 16.96
C ARG A 150 1.73 2.39 17.27
N LYS A 151 0.45 2.78 17.22
CA LYS A 151 -0.65 1.84 17.46
C LYS A 151 -0.68 0.73 16.40
N ILE A 152 -0.43 1.07 15.13
CA ILE A 152 -0.32 0.09 14.03
C ILE A 152 0.79 -0.93 14.33
N VAL A 153 2.00 -0.45 14.64
CA VAL A 153 3.16 -1.32 14.88
C VAL A 153 2.99 -2.14 16.16
N ILE A 154 2.50 -1.54 17.25
CA ILE A 154 2.23 -2.25 18.50
C ILE A 154 1.15 -3.31 18.31
N GLN A 155 0.06 -3.04 17.57
CA GLN A 155 -0.97 -4.05 17.28
C GLN A 155 -0.38 -5.27 16.58
N LEU A 156 0.47 -5.05 15.58
CA LEU A 156 1.09 -6.12 14.79
C LEU A 156 2.24 -6.82 15.53
N LEU A 157 2.90 -6.14 16.46
CA LEU A 157 3.87 -6.74 17.37
C LEU A 157 3.17 -7.55 18.46
N GLU A 158 2.14 -7.03 19.12
CA GLU A 158 1.36 -7.76 20.11
C GLU A 158 0.75 -9.01 19.47
N ASP A 159 0.10 -8.83 18.32
CA ASP A 159 -0.48 -9.88 17.48
C ASP A 159 -1.43 -10.84 18.20
N ASP A 160 -2.19 -10.29 19.15
CA ASP A 160 -3.06 -11.06 20.07
C ASP A 160 -4.06 -11.96 19.34
N LYS A 161 -4.58 -11.50 18.19
CA LYS A 161 -5.61 -12.21 17.41
C LYS A 161 -5.06 -13.24 16.42
N VAL A 162 -3.74 -13.38 16.28
CA VAL A 162 -3.11 -14.41 15.43
C VAL A 162 -2.35 -15.39 16.32
N PRO A 163 -2.83 -16.64 16.48
CA PRO A 163 -2.19 -17.61 17.38
C PRO A 163 -0.70 -17.84 17.10
N GLY A 164 -0.28 -17.75 15.83
CA GLY A 164 1.11 -17.93 15.41
C GLY A 164 2.01 -16.70 15.57
N ARG A 165 1.45 -15.52 15.93
CA ARG A 165 2.17 -14.23 15.98
C ARG A 165 2.91 -13.91 14.67
N GLU A 166 2.32 -14.29 13.53
CA GLU A 166 2.99 -14.23 12.22
C GLU A 166 3.32 -12.78 11.79
N HIS A 167 2.53 -11.79 12.24
CA HIS A 167 2.84 -10.39 11.98
C HIS A 167 4.08 -9.93 12.74
N ARG A 168 4.19 -10.31 14.03
CA ARG A 168 5.37 -10.05 14.86
C ARG A 168 6.62 -10.71 14.28
N LYS A 169 6.52 -12.00 13.93
CA LYS A 169 7.61 -12.75 13.31
C LYS A 169 8.08 -12.07 12.03
N THR A 170 7.16 -11.54 11.22
CA THR A 170 7.49 -10.77 10.03
C THR A 170 8.28 -9.50 10.36
N ILE A 171 7.80 -8.69 11.32
CA ILE A 171 8.47 -7.45 11.76
C ILE A 171 9.86 -7.73 12.34
N LEU A 172 10.05 -8.84 13.07
CA LEU A 172 11.31 -9.19 13.71
C LEU A 172 12.19 -10.16 12.90
N SER A 173 11.80 -10.48 11.66
CA SER A 173 12.56 -11.40 10.80
C SER A 173 13.82 -10.74 10.23
N ARG A 174 14.91 -11.52 10.22
CA ARG A 174 16.16 -11.18 9.51
C ARG A 174 16.09 -11.42 8.00
N ALA A 175 15.08 -12.17 7.55
CA ALA A 175 14.93 -12.50 6.14
C ALA A 175 14.58 -11.28 5.29
N TYR A 176 13.89 -10.28 5.87
CA TYR A 176 13.47 -9.08 5.15
C TYR A 176 14.47 -7.94 5.30
N THR A 177 14.73 -7.29 4.17
CA THR A 177 15.63 -6.14 4.05
C THR A 177 14.90 -4.89 3.57
N HIS A 178 13.74 -5.05 2.93
CA HIS A 178 12.93 -3.97 2.41
C HIS A 178 11.47 -4.09 2.86
N VAL A 179 10.78 -2.95 2.91
CA VAL A 179 9.34 -2.89 3.13
C VAL A 179 8.72 -1.78 2.28
N GLY A 180 7.49 -2.02 1.83
CA GLY A 180 6.61 -1.01 1.27
C GLY A 180 5.35 -0.92 2.08
N ILE A 181 4.88 0.30 2.30
CA ILE A 181 3.73 0.58 3.16
C ILE A 181 2.70 1.34 2.34
N GLY A 182 1.45 0.89 2.41
CA GLY A 182 0.29 1.60 1.90
C GLY A 182 -0.73 1.74 3.00
N CYS A 183 -1.14 2.96 3.33
CA CYS A 183 -2.23 3.19 4.27
C CYS A 183 -3.38 3.94 3.58
N GLY A 184 -4.60 3.78 4.07
CA GLY A 184 -5.76 4.46 3.51
C GLY A 184 -7.04 4.24 4.32
N PRO A 185 -8.16 4.82 3.86
CA PRO A 185 -9.46 4.62 4.49
C PRO A 185 -9.94 3.19 4.29
N HIS A 186 -10.70 2.68 5.27
CA HIS A 186 -11.34 1.37 5.22
C HIS A 186 -12.81 1.47 5.63
N LYS A 187 -13.72 0.92 4.82
CA LYS A 187 -15.18 1.09 4.99
C LYS A 187 -15.71 0.63 6.37
N ILE A 188 -15.16 -0.44 6.93
CA ILE A 188 -15.64 -1.04 8.19
C ILE A 188 -14.82 -0.59 9.41
N TYR A 189 -13.51 -0.38 9.21
CA TYR A 189 -12.56 -0.13 10.30
C TYR A 189 -12.06 1.32 10.33
N ASN A 190 -12.62 2.19 9.50
CA ASN A 190 -12.18 3.56 9.22
C ASN A 190 -10.82 3.67 8.52
N PHE A 191 -9.83 2.87 8.94
CA PHE A 191 -8.47 2.88 8.40
C PHE A 191 -7.93 1.47 8.23
N MET A 192 -7.04 1.32 7.26
CA MET A 192 -6.19 0.14 7.10
C MET A 192 -4.77 0.55 6.72
N CYS A 193 -3.80 -0.29 7.05
CA CYS A 193 -2.45 -0.15 6.56
C CYS A 193 -1.80 -1.50 6.25
N VAL A 194 -1.29 -1.64 5.03
CA VAL A 194 -0.64 -2.83 4.48
C VAL A 194 0.87 -2.61 4.48
N GLN A 195 1.62 -3.61 4.93
CA GLN A 195 3.08 -3.65 4.97
C GLN A 195 3.56 -4.86 4.17
N ASP A 196 4.09 -4.64 2.97
CA ASP A 196 4.65 -5.70 2.12
C ASP A 196 6.17 -5.73 2.31
N PHE A 197 6.70 -6.88 2.73
CA PHE A 197 8.12 -7.09 3.04
C PHE A 197 8.79 -7.91 1.93
N ALA A 198 10.08 -7.66 1.69
CA ALA A 198 10.89 -8.47 0.78
C ALA A 198 12.32 -8.69 1.31
N GLY A 199 12.86 -9.87 0.96
CA GLY A 199 14.20 -10.33 1.29
C GLY A 199 14.98 -10.78 0.07
#